data_AF-A0A377KDU7-F1
#
_entry.id   AF-A0A377KDU7-F1
#
_cell.length_a   1.000
_cell.length_b   1.000
_cell.length_c   1.000
_cell.angle_alpha   90.00
_cell.angle_beta   90.00
_cell.angle_gamma   90.00
#
_symmetry.space_group_name_H-M   'P 1'
#
loop_
_entity.id
_entity.type
_entity.pdbx_description
1 polymer ?
#
loop_
_entity_poly.entity_id
_entity_poly.type
_entity_poly.pdbx_seq_one_letter_code
_entity_poly.pdbx_strand_id
1 'polypeptide(L)'
;MSKSRILLNPRDIDINMVNKSCNSWSSPYQLSYAIGVGDLVATSLNTFSTFMVHDKINYNIDEPSSSGKTLSIAFVNQRQYRAQQCFMSVKLVDNADGSTMLDKRYVITNGNQLAIQNDLLQSLSKALNQPWPQRMQEMLQQILPHRGALLTNFYQAHDYLLHGDDKSLDRASELLGEIVQSSPEFTYARAEKALVDIVRHSQHHLDEKTISSTEHRNR
;
A
#
# COMPACT_ATOMS: atom_id res chain seq x y z
N MET A 1 33.42 -2.37 -24.37
CA MET A 1 32.25 -2.82 -23.57
C MET A 1 30.98 -2.47 -24.32
N SER A 2 30.25 -3.49 -24.80
CA SER A 2 28.95 -3.30 -25.46
C SER A 2 27.95 -2.78 -24.44
N LYS A 3 27.47 -1.54 -24.60
CA LYS A 3 26.32 -1.04 -23.83
C LYS A 3 25.08 -1.80 -24.33
N SER A 4 24.70 -2.88 -23.65
CA SER A 4 23.38 -3.48 -23.80
C SER A 4 22.35 -2.42 -23.42
N ARG A 5 21.75 -1.77 -24.42
CA ARG A 5 20.66 -0.82 -24.21
C ARG A 5 19.44 -1.62 -23.77
N ILE A 6 19.00 -1.42 -22.53
CA ILE A 6 17.70 -1.93 -22.08
C ILE A 6 16.61 -1.11 -22.76
N LEU A 7 15.67 -1.79 -23.40
CA LEU A 7 14.52 -1.12 -24.01
C LEU A 7 13.52 -0.79 -22.89
N LEU A 8 13.15 0.48 -22.77
CA LEU A 8 12.10 0.88 -21.84
C LEU A 8 10.74 0.42 -22.34
N ASN A 9 9.93 -0.15 -21.45
CA ASN A 9 8.56 -0.58 -21.71
C ASN A 9 7.58 0.48 -21.17
N PRO A 10 6.87 1.23 -22.03
CA PRO A 10 5.94 2.27 -21.59
C PRO A 10 4.75 1.77 -20.75
N ARG A 11 4.49 0.45 -20.77
CA ARG A 11 3.45 -0.22 -19.96
C ARG A 11 3.99 -0.85 -18.68
N ASP A 12 5.26 -0.65 -18.37
CA ASP A 12 5.89 -1.10 -17.14
C ASP A 12 6.12 0.12 -16.22
N ILE A 13 5.62 0.06 -14.99
CA ILE A 13 5.60 1.16 -14.02
C ILE A 13 6.24 0.71 -12.71
N ASP A 14 7.23 1.46 -12.24
CA ASP A 14 7.71 1.32 -10.86
C ASP A 14 6.99 2.31 -9.93
N ILE A 15 6.57 1.86 -8.76
CA ILE A 15 6.12 2.74 -7.67
C ILE A 15 7.21 2.82 -6.61
N ASN A 16 7.75 4.02 -6.40
CA ASN A 16 8.81 4.27 -5.42
C ASN A 16 8.32 5.19 -4.32
N MET A 17 8.83 4.99 -3.10
CA MET A 17 8.66 5.96 -2.02
C MET A 17 9.99 6.61 -1.66
N VAL A 18 10.03 7.94 -1.77
CA VAL A 18 11.20 8.76 -1.48
C VAL A 18 10.95 9.54 -0.19
N ASN A 19 11.98 9.75 0.62
CA ASN A 19 11.89 10.53 1.86
C ASN A 19 10.79 10.02 2.83
N LYS A 20 10.85 8.73 3.18
CA LYS A 20 9.95 8.10 4.16
C LYS A 20 9.96 8.80 5.54
N SER A 21 11.08 9.44 5.90
CA SER A 21 11.31 10.13 7.17
C SER A 21 11.28 11.65 7.02
N CYS A 22 10.07 12.22 6.92
CA CYS A 22 9.93 13.67 6.85
C CYS A 22 10.13 14.32 8.22
N ASN A 23 11.12 15.21 8.37
CA ASN A 23 11.56 15.81 9.64
C ASN A 23 12.31 14.87 10.60
N SER A 24 13.04 13.89 10.06
CA SER A 24 13.76 12.88 10.87
C SER A 24 12.85 12.00 11.72
N TRP A 25 11.55 12.01 11.46
CA TRP A 25 10.55 11.16 12.08
C TRP A 25 9.51 10.76 11.02
N SER A 26 9.22 9.48 10.87
CA SER A 26 8.11 9.04 10.02
C SER A 26 6.81 9.21 10.80
N SER A 27 5.86 9.98 10.27
CA SER A 27 4.50 9.93 10.81
C SER A 27 3.93 8.55 10.47
N PRO A 28 3.69 7.65 11.45
CA PRO A 28 3.23 6.29 11.17
C PRO A 28 1.90 6.30 10.42
N TYR A 29 1.07 7.31 10.67
CA TYR A 29 -0.23 7.50 10.01
C TYR A 29 -0.11 7.87 8.53
N GLN A 30 0.76 8.83 8.19
CA GLN A 30 0.93 9.23 6.79
C GLN A 30 1.67 8.16 5.99
N LEU A 31 2.65 7.49 6.63
CA LEU A 31 3.45 6.46 5.99
C LEU A 31 2.60 5.22 5.64
N SER A 32 1.87 4.65 6.60
CA SER A 32 1.00 3.49 6.35
C SER A 32 -0.10 3.81 5.32
N TYR A 33 -0.67 5.02 5.35
CA TYR A 33 -1.58 5.48 4.31
C TYR A 33 -0.92 5.49 2.92
N ALA A 34 0.28 6.06 2.80
CA ALA A 34 0.98 6.13 1.53
C ALA A 34 1.42 4.76 1.01
N ILE A 35 1.78 3.83 1.90
CA ILE A 35 2.03 2.42 1.57
C ILE A 35 0.76 1.78 1.00
N GLY A 36 -0.37 1.89 1.72
CA GLY A 36 -1.64 1.31 1.25
C GLY A 36 -2.16 1.93 -0.05
N VAL A 37 -1.92 3.22 -0.29
CA VAL A 37 -2.23 3.85 -1.59
C VAL A 37 -1.35 3.29 -2.71
N GLY A 38 -0.07 3.06 -2.44
CA GLY A 38 0.86 2.45 -3.39
C GLY A 38 0.43 1.04 -3.79
N ASP A 39 0.18 0.18 -2.81
CA ASP A 39 -0.28 -1.19 -3.02
C ASP A 39 -1.61 -1.20 -3.78
N LEU A 40 -2.55 -0.34 -3.39
CA LEU A 40 -3.83 -0.24 -4.09
C LEU A 40 -3.67 0.17 -5.55
N VAL A 41 -2.81 1.14 -5.86
CA VAL A 41 -2.55 1.57 -7.24
C VAL A 41 -1.90 0.44 -8.03
N ALA A 42 -0.88 -0.22 -7.49
CA ALA A 42 -0.20 -1.34 -8.13
C ALA A 42 -1.16 -2.49 -8.42
N THR A 43 -1.87 -2.97 -7.40
CA THR A 43 -2.84 -4.05 -7.49
C THR A 43 -3.98 -3.71 -8.45
N SER A 44 -4.48 -2.47 -8.44
CA SER A 44 -5.54 -2.04 -9.37
C SER A 44 -5.09 -2.04 -10.82
N LEU A 45 -3.89 -1.51 -11.11
CA LEU A 45 -3.35 -1.50 -12.47
C LEU A 45 -3.02 -2.92 -12.95
N ASN A 46 -2.38 -3.74 -12.13
CA ASN A 46 -2.07 -5.13 -12.47
C ASN A 46 -3.34 -5.97 -12.72
N THR A 47 -4.43 -5.70 -11.98
CA THR A 47 -5.67 -6.48 -12.08
C THR A 47 -6.58 -6.02 -13.22
N PHE A 48 -6.67 -4.71 -13.47
CA PHE A 48 -7.71 -4.12 -14.31
C PHE A 48 -7.18 -3.39 -15.56
N SER A 49 -5.89 -3.52 -15.86
CA SER A 49 -5.27 -2.93 -17.04
C SER A 49 -4.26 -3.88 -17.67
N THR A 50 -3.56 -3.39 -18.70
CA THR A 50 -2.42 -4.09 -19.31
C THR A 50 -1.07 -3.54 -18.83
N PHE A 51 -1.07 -2.67 -17.82
CA PHE A 51 0.16 -2.21 -17.19
C PHE A 51 0.71 -3.32 -16.28
N MET A 52 2.02 -3.51 -16.31
CA MET A 52 2.76 -4.24 -15.28
C MET A 52 3.27 -3.20 -14.29
N VAL A 53 2.97 -3.40 -13.02
CA VAL A 53 3.37 -2.47 -11.95
C VAL A 53 4.14 -3.19 -10.88
N HIS A 54 5.34 -2.69 -10.59
CA HIS A 54 6.18 -3.15 -9.50
C HIS A 54 6.08 -2.17 -8.35
N ASP A 55 5.44 -2.60 -7.25
CA ASP A 55 5.49 -1.83 -6.01
C ASP A 55 6.87 -2.02 -5.36
N LYS A 56 7.67 -0.95 -5.41
CA LYS A 56 9.02 -0.86 -4.85
C LYS A 56 9.04 0.04 -3.61
N ILE A 57 7.89 0.34 -2.99
CA ILE A 57 7.82 1.16 -1.78
C ILE A 57 8.65 0.53 -0.65
N ASN A 58 8.62 -0.79 -0.48
CA ASN A 58 9.45 -1.49 0.51
C ASN A 58 10.78 -2.01 -0.05
N TYR A 59 11.19 -1.55 -1.23
CA TYR A 59 12.43 -1.98 -1.88
C TYR A 59 13.49 -0.87 -1.79
N ASN A 60 14.59 -1.13 -1.07
CA ASN A 60 15.59 -0.11 -0.75
C ASN A 60 16.79 -0.11 -1.71
N ILE A 61 16.74 -0.87 -2.80
CA ILE A 61 17.83 -0.99 -3.77
C ILE A 61 17.42 -0.30 -5.07
N ASP A 62 18.32 0.48 -5.66
CA ASP A 62 18.14 1.05 -6.99
C ASP A 62 18.84 0.14 -8.02
N GLU A 63 18.04 -0.57 -8.82
CA GLU A 63 18.52 -1.49 -9.85
C GLU A 63 18.05 -1.04 -11.23
N PRO A 64 18.86 -1.24 -12.29
CA PRO A 64 18.43 -0.96 -13.65
C PRO A 64 17.15 -1.71 -14.01
N SER A 65 16.10 -0.97 -14.35
CA SER A 65 14.79 -1.52 -14.75
C SER A 65 14.43 -1.15 -16.19
N SER A 66 13.59 -1.97 -16.83
CA SER A 66 12.93 -1.64 -18.09
C SER A 66 11.70 -0.75 -17.91
N SER A 67 11.35 -0.36 -16.68
CA SER A 67 10.16 0.44 -16.38
C SER A 67 10.17 1.76 -17.15
N GLY A 68 9.24 1.90 -18.09
CA GLY A 68 9.11 3.11 -18.90
C GLY A 68 8.46 4.27 -18.16
N LYS A 69 7.87 4.02 -16.98
CA LYS A 69 7.33 5.07 -16.12
C LYS A 69 7.68 4.83 -14.67
N THR A 70 7.71 5.92 -13.88
CA THR A 70 7.90 5.84 -12.44
C THR A 70 6.91 6.74 -11.72
N LEU A 71 6.13 6.14 -10.81
CA LEU A 71 5.28 6.85 -9.86
C LEU A 71 6.05 7.02 -8.55
N SER A 72 6.42 8.25 -8.22
CA SER A 72 7.13 8.58 -6.97
C SER A 72 6.17 9.18 -5.96
N ILE A 73 6.10 8.59 -4.77
CA ILE A 73 5.41 9.13 -3.60
C ILE A 73 6.48 9.68 -2.66
N ALA A 74 6.36 10.93 -2.24
CA ALA A 74 7.34 11.56 -1.35
C ALA A 74 6.68 12.48 -0.33
N PHE A 75 7.20 12.50 0.90
CA PHE A 75 6.80 13.50 1.88
C PHE A 75 7.69 14.74 1.75
N VAL A 76 7.07 15.92 1.64
CA VAL A 76 7.79 17.18 1.44
C VAL A 76 7.39 18.17 2.53
N ASN A 77 8.39 18.76 3.18
CA ASN A 77 8.19 19.85 4.13
C ASN A 77 8.39 21.20 3.41
N GLN A 78 7.42 22.12 3.56
CA GLN A 78 7.53 23.49 3.03
C GLN A 78 8.50 24.37 3.82
N ARG A 79 8.92 23.94 5.01
CA ARG A 79 9.87 24.61 5.92
C ARG A 79 9.46 26.05 6.29
N GLN A 80 8.15 26.33 6.32
CA GLN A 80 7.64 27.66 6.69
C GLN A 80 7.73 27.91 8.21
N TYR A 81 7.65 26.84 9.03
CA TYR A 81 7.87 26.88 10.48
C TYR A 81 8.35 25.52 11.01
N ARG A 82 8.89 25.48 12.24
CA ARG A 82 9.39 24.23 12.87
C ARG A 82 8.24 23.25 13.11
N ALA A 83 8.50 21.96 12.90
CA ALA A 83 7.53 20.85 13.07
C ALA A 83 6.26 20.92 12.19
N GLN A 84 6.31 21.63 11.06
CA GLN A 84 5.25 21.61 10.07
C GLN A 84 5.03 20.18 9.53
N GLN A 85 3.76 19.75 9.47
CA GLN A 85 3.38 18.49 8.83
C GLN A 85 3.77 18.52 7.35
N CYS A 86 4.30 17.40 6.88
CA CYS A 86 4.65 17.25 5.49
C CYS A 86 3.40 17.00 4.66
N PHE A 87 3.41 17.50 3.42
CA PHE A 87 2.42 17.11 2.44
C PHE A 87 2.97 15.93 1.62
N MET A 88 2.07 15.10 1.11
CA MET A 88 2.38 13.99 0.23
C MET A 88 2.45 14.51 -1.21
N SER A 89 3.62 14.46 -1.82
CA SER A 89 3.83 14.70 -3.24
C SER A 89 3.71 13.37 -3.99
N VAL A 90 2.95 13.35 -5.09
CA VAL A 90 2.84 12.18 -5.97
C VAL A 90 3.16 12.63 -7.39
N LYS A 91 4.16 12.01 -8.03
CA LYS A 91 4.60 12.36 -9.38
C LYS A 91 4.71 11.14 -10.27
N LEU A 92 4.14 11.20 -11.47
CA LEU A 92 4.34 10.20 -12.52
C LEU A 92 5.26 10.80 -13.58
N VAL A 93 6.36 10.12 -13.89
CA VAL A 93 7.32 10.53 -14.92
C VAL A 93 7.39 9.46 -16.00
N ASP A 94 7.44 9.88 -17.27
CA ASP A 94 7.81 8.99 -18.38
C ASP A 94 9.34 8.96 -18.51
N ASN A 95 9.92 7.77 -18.36
CA ASN A 95 11.37 7.58 -18.32
C ASN A 95 12.00 7.63 -19.72
N ALA A 96 11.20 7.59 -20.80
CA ALA A 96 11.72 7.68 -22.15
C ALA A 96 12.18 9.11 -22.50
N ASP A 97 11.47 10.13 -22.02
CA ASP A 97 11.75 11.55 -22.32
C ASP A 97 11.92 12.44 -21.07
N GLY A 98 11.68 11.91 -19.87
CA GLY A 98 11.75 12.63 -18.60
C GLY A 98 10.57 13.55 -18.32
N SER A 99 9.50 13.48 -19.13
CA SER A 99 8.33 14.34 -18.97
C SER A 99 7.52 13.98 -17.73
N THR A 100 7.01 15.00 -17.04
CA THR A 100 6.10 14.80 -15.90
C THR A 100 4.67 14.66 -16.40
N MET A 101 4.09 13.47 -16.24
CA MET A 101 2.73 13.14 -16.67
C MET A 101 1.67 13.50 -15.62
N LEU A 102 2.06 13.49 -14.33
CA LEU A 102 1.20 13.84 -13.19
C LEU A 102 2.07 14.46 -12.10
N ASP A 103 1.62 15.56 -11.50
CA ASP A 103 2.25 16.18 -10.32
C ASP A 103 1.14 16.64 -9.36
N LYS A 104 1.03 15.96 -8.22
CA LYS A 104 0.00 16.19 -7.20
C LYS A 104 0.64 16.48 -5.85
N ARG A 105 -0.01 17.37 -5.10
CA ARG A 105 0.38 17.75 -3.74
C ARG A 105 -0.82 17.61 -2.82
N TYR A 106 -0.73 16.71 -1.86
CA TYR A 106 -1.84 16.35 -0.98
C TYR A 106 -1.50 16.64 0.47
N VAL A 107 -2.37 17.38 1.14
CA VAL A 107 -2.32 17.55 2.60
C VAL A 107 -3.22 16.49 3.21
N ILE A 108 -2.60 15.51 3.86
CA ILE A 108 -3.34 14.40 4.47
C ILE A 108 -3.87 14.85 5.84
N THR A 109 -5.18 14.75 6.02
CA THR A 109 -5.86 15.01 7.30
C THR A 109 -6.67 13.78 7.70
N ASN A 110 -6.91 13.58 8.99
CA ASN A 110 -7.72 12.46 9.45
C ASN A 110 -9.19 12.64 9.01
N GLY A 111 -9.59 11.95 7.94
CA GLY A 111 -10.92 12.00 7.33
C GLY A 111 -10.93 12.25 5.82
N ASN A 112 -9.83 12.73 5.21
CA ASN A 112 -9.78 13.02 3.76
C ASN A 112 -9.04 11.96 2.93
N GLN A 113 -8.59 10.86 3.54
CA GLN A 113 -7.76 9.83 2.90
C GLN A 113 -8.44 9.22 1.66
N LEU A 114 -9.74 8.89 1.74
CA LEU A 114 -10.48 8.35 0.59
C LEU A 114 -10.68 9.38 -0.53
N ALA A 115 -10.89 10.65 -0.19
CA ALA A 115 -11.05 11.71 -1.17
C ALA A 115 -9.75 11.93 -1.97
N ILE A 116 -8.61 11.92 -1.28
CA ILE A 116 -7.28 12.03 -1.90
C ILE A 116 -6.98 10.81 -2.76
N GLN A 117 -7.28 9.61 -2.27
CA GLN A 117 -7.10 8.37 -3.03
C GLN A 117 -7.94 8.39 -4.32
N ASN A 118 -9.20 8.83 -4.24
CA ASN A 118 -10.08 8.93 -5.40
C ASN A 118 -9.57 9.98 -6.41
N ASP A 119 -9.13 11.16 -5.97
CA ASP A 119 -8.53 12.16 -6.87
C ASP A 119 -7.26 11.61 -7.56
N LEU A 120 -6.42 10.88 -6.83
CA LEU A 120 -5.24 10.23 -7.39
C LEU A 120 -5.62 9.19 -8.44
N LEU A 121 -6.56 8.29 -8.15
CA LEU A 121 -7.02 7.26 -9.10
C LEU A 121 -7.63 7.90 -10.36
N GLN A 122 -8.45 8.94 -10.22
CA GLN A 122 -9.02 9.66 -11.37
C GLN A 122 -7.92 10.34 -12.20
N SER A 123 -6.93 10.94 -11.52
CA SER A 123 -5.82 11.62 -12.19
C SER A 123 -4.91 10.63 -12.92
N LEU A 124 -4.64 9.46 -12.32
CA LEU A 124 -3.89 8.37 -12.96
C LEU A 124 -4.64 7.81 -14.16
N SER A 125 -5.96 7.61 -14.04
CA SER A 125 -6.80 7.17 -15.16
C SER A 125 -6.65 8.11 -16.37
N LYS A 126 -6.68 9.42 -16.13
CA LYS A 126 -6.48 10.42 -17.18
C LYS A 126 -5.04 10.41 -17.72
N ALA A 127 -4.03 10.41 -16.86
CA ALA A 127 -2.62 10.48 -17.25
C ALA A 127 -2.17 9.23 -18.04
N LEU A 128 -2.69 8.05 -17.69
CA LEU A 128 -2.37 6.78 -18.33
C LEU A 128 -3.32 6.41 -19.48
N ASN A 129 -4.34 7.23 -19.73
CA ASN A 129 -5.44 6.93 -20.65
C ASN A 129 -6.06 5.53 -20.36
N GLN A 130 -6.31 5.26 -19.09
CA GLN A 130 -6.78 3.98 -18.58
C GLN A 130 -8.05 4.17 -17.75
N PRO A 131 -9.26 4.03 -18.35
CA PRO A 131 -10.51 4.05 -17.60
C PRO A 131 -10.56 2.92 -16.56
N TRP A 132 -11.10 3.21 -15.38
CA TRP A 132 -11.34 2.18 -14.37
C TRP A 132 -12.63 1.42 -14.67
N PRO A 133 -12.59 0.10 -14.86
CA PRO A 133 -13.78 -0.69 -15.13
C PRO A 133 -14.74 -0.66 -13.94
N GLN A 134 -16.03 -0.84 -14.19
CA GLN A 134 -17.07 -0.83 -13.15
C GLN A 134 -16.77 -1.80 -12.00
N ARG A 135 -16.28 -3.01 -12.32
CA ARG A 135 -15.89 -4.01 -11.32
C ARG A 135 -14.82 -3.50 -10.33
N MET A 136 -13.88 -2.68 -10.79
CA MET A 136 -12.87 -2.08 -9.92
C MET A 136 -13.50 -1.07 -8.97
N GLN A 137 -14.42 -0.24 -9.48
CA GLN A 137 -15.14 0.74 -8.67
C GLN A 137 -16.00 0.07 -7.60
N GLU A 138 -16.72 -1.01 -7.95
CA GLU A 138 -17.51 -1.81 -7.02
C GLU A 138 -16.63 -2.48 -5.96
N MET A 139 -15.47 -3.02 -6.36
CA MET A 139 -14.50 -3.60 -5.43
C MET A 139 -14.00 -2.56 -4.42
N LEU A 140 -13.62 -1.36 -4.85
CA LEU A 140 -13.18 -0.30 -3.93
C LEU A 140 -14.24 0.08 -2.89
N GLN A 141 -15.52 0.04 -3.27
CA GLN A 141 -16.62 0.28 -2.33
C GLN A 141 -16.76 -0.83 -1.28
N GLN A 142 -16.25 -2.03 -1.55
CA GLN A 142 -16.37 -3.17 -0.62
C GLN A 142 -15.16 -3.33 0.28
N ILE A 143 -13.95 -3.00 -0.21
CA ILE A 143 -12.69 -3.29 0.49
C ILE A 143 -12.18 -2.14 1.36
N LEU A 144 -12.77 -0.95 1.27
CA LEU A 144 -12.35 0.22 2.06
C LEU A 144 -13.44 0.63 3.06
N PRO A 145 -13.06 1.01 4.30
CA PRO A 145 -14.04 1.47 5.27
C PRO A 145 -14.51 2.89 4.93
N HIS A 146 -15.82 3.10 4.80
CA HIS A 146 -16.38 4.44 4.54
C HIS A 146 -16.36 5.37 5.75
N ARG A 147 -16.23 4.82 6.96
CA ARG A 147 -16.09 5.61 8.18
C ARG A 147 -14.68 6.18 8.28
N GLY A 148 -14.53 7.46 7.98
CA GLY A 148 -13.23 8.13 7.91
C GLY A 148 -12.34 7.96 9.15
N ALA A 149 -12.94 7.89 10.35
CA ALA A 149 -12.24 7.68 11.61
C ALA A 149 -11.50 6.34 11.70
N LEU A 150 -11.91 5.33 10.92
CA LEU A 150 -11.33 3.98 10.93
C LEU A 150 -10.20 3.82 9.92
N LEU A 151 -10.09 4.70 8.92
CA LEU A 151 -9.12 4.58 7.82
C LEU A 151 -7.68 4.49 8.33
N THR A 152 -7.33 5.32 9.31
CA THR A 152 -5.99 5.32 9.89
C THR A 152 -5.61 3.96 10.47
N ASN A 153 -6.49 3.35 11.25
CA ASN A 153 -6.26 2.02 11.83
C ASN A 153 -6.30 0.92 10.77
N PHE A 154 -7.14 1.08 9.75
CA PHE A 154 -7.23 0.14 8.63
C PHE A 154 -5.93 0.08 7.83
N TYR A 155 -5.37 1.23 7.43
CA TYR A 155 -4.07 1.26 6.74
C TYR A 155 -2.92 0.79 7.64
N GLN A 156 -2.99 1.04 8.94
CA GLN A 156 -2.00 0.52 9.87
C GLN A 156 -2.06 -1.01 9.99
N ALA A 157 -3.26 -1.59 10.03
CA ALA A 157 -3.43 -3.05 10.02
C ALA A 157 -2.94 -3.67 8.71
N HIS A 158 -3.20 -3.01 7.58
CA HIS A 158 -2.69 -3.42 6.27
C HIS A 158 -1.15 -3.40 6.22
N ASP A 159 -0.51 -2.35 6.72
CA ASP A 159 0.97 -2.28 6.81
C ASP A 159 1.53 -3.42 7.68
N TYR A 160 0.91 -3.72 8.82
CA TYR A 160 1.30 -4.87 9.65
C TYR A 160 1.13 -6.22 8.93
N LEU A 161 0.07 -6.39 8.15
CA LEU A 161 -0.12 -7.58 7.32
C LEU A 161 1.02 -7.73 6.29
N LEU A 162 1.47 -6.64 5.68
CA LEU A 162 2.59 -6.65 4.73
C LEU A 162 3.94 -7.01 5.40
N HIS A 163 4.12 -6.67 6.68
CA HIS A 163 5.31 -7.09 7.44
C HIS A 163 5.30 -8.61 7.70
N GLY A 164 4.13 -9.15 8.05
CA GLY A 164 3.89 -10.60 8.07
C GLY A 164 4.57 -11.39 9.20
N ASP A 165 5.30 -10.75 10.11
CA ASP A 165 5.82 -11.41 11.32
C ASP A 165 4.73 -11.56 12.41
N ASP A 166 4.88 -12.54 13.31
CA ASP A 166 3.93 -12.85 14.38
C ASP A 166 3.42 -11.61 15.13
N LYS A 167 4.31 -10.68 15.53
CA LYS A 167 3.92 -9.50 16.31
C LYS A 167 3.12 -8.51 15.48
N SER A 168 3.50 -8.34 14.22
CA SER A 168 2.74 -7.52 13.28
C SER A 168 1.36 -8.12 13.03
N LEU A 169 1.27 -9.43 12.78
CA LEU A 169 -0.01 -10.12 12.55
C LEU A 169 -0.93 -10.09 13.79
N ASP A 170 -0.36 -10.21 15.01
CA ASP A 170 -1.11 -9.98 16.24
C ASP A 170 -1.72 -8.59 16.28
N ARG A 171 -0.92 -7.57 15.99
CA ARG A 171 -1.39 -6.18 16.01
C ARG A 171 -2.40 -5.89 14.88
N ALA A 172 -2.23 -6.49 13.71
CA ALA A 172 -3.20 -6.41 12.62
C ALA A 172 -4.55 -7.03 13.03
N SER A 173 -4.53 -8.21 13.67
CA SER A 173 -5.75 -8.89 14.13
C SER A 173 -6.50 -8.08 15.20
N GLU A 174 -5.79 -7.46 16.14
CA GLU A 174 -6.37 -6.56 17.15
C GLU A 174 -7.04 -5.35 16.51
N LEU A 175 -6.33 -4.63 15.63
CA LEU A 175 -6.86 -3.45 14.94
C LEU A 175 -8.08 -3.78 14.09
N LEU A 176 -8.05 -4.89 13.36
CA LEU A 176 -9.20 -5.35 12.57
C LEU A 176 -10.37 -5.76 13.48
N GLY A 177 -10.10 -6.32 14.66
CA GLY A 177 -11.12 -6.60 15.67
C GLY A 177 -11.85 -5.33 16.14
N GLU A 178 -11.10 -4.26 16.45
CA GLU A 178 -11.65 -2.96 16.81
C GLU A 178 -12.47 -2.34 15.67
N ILE A 179 -12.00 -2.48 14.43
CA ILE A 179 -12.72 -2.01 13.23
C ILE A 179 -14.03 -2.77 13.05
N VAL A 180 -14.03 -4.10 13.17
CA VAL A 180 -15.24 -4.93 13.06
C VAL A 180 -16.25 -4.59 14.15
N GLN A 181 -15.79 -4.31 15.39
CA GLN A 181 -16.66 -3.87 16.47
C GLN A 181 -17.25 -2.48 16.20
N SER A 182 -16.44 -1.57 15.67
CA SER A 182 -16.84 -0.18 15.41
C SER A 182 -17.70 -0.03 14.16
N SER A 183 -17.56 -0.93 13.18
CA SER A 183 -18.24 -0.91 11.89
C SER A 183 -18.71 -2.32 11.48
N PRO A 184 -19.73 -2.90 12.15
CA PRO A 184 -20.19 -4.26 11.89
C PRO A 184 -20.66 -4.50 10.45
N GLU A 185 -21.07 -3.46 9.74
CA GLU A 185 -21.46 -3.49 8.33
C GLU A 185 -20.28 -3.70 7.37
N PHE A 186 -19.06 -3.39 7.80
CA PHE A 186 -17.85 -3.50 6.97
C PHE A 186 -17.34 -4.95 6.97
N THR A 187 -18.03 -5.76 6.17
CA THR A 187 -17.81 -7.22 6.11
C THR A 187 -16.39 -7.59 5.67
N TYR A 188 -15.74 -6.75 4.86
CA TYR A 188 -14.37 -6.99 4.41
C TYR A 188 -13.38 -7.03 5.58
N ALA A 189 -13.47 -6.14 6.57
CA ALA A 189 -12.59 -6.20 7.75
C ALA A 189 -12.73 -7.51 8.52
N ARG A 190 -13.94 -8.11 8.55
CA ARG A 190 -14.13 -9.44 9.16
C ARG A 190 -13.43 -10.53 8.36
N ALA A 191 -13.52 -10.48 7.04
CA ALA A 191 -12.85 -11.44 6.16
C ALA A 191 -11.31 -11.30 6.25
N GLU A 192 -10.80 -10.07 6.22
CA GLU A 192 -9.37 -9.78 6.36
C GLU A 192 -8.85 -10.20 7.74
N LYS A 193 -9.60 -9.96 8.82
CA LYS A 193 -9.23 -10.46 10.15
C LYS A 193 -9.13 -11.98 10.17
N ALA A 194 -10.10 -12.68 9.57
CA ALA A 194 -10.07 -14.14 9.50
C ALA A 194 -8.84 -14.65 8.73
N LEU A 195 -8.48 -13.97 7.63
CA LEU A 195 -7.26 -14.28 6.88
C LEU A 195 -6.00 -14.06 7.74
N VAL A 196 -5.88 -12.92 8.41
CA VAL A 196 -4.77 -12.61 9.33
C VAL A 196 -4.67 -13.68 10.42
N ASP A 197 -5.80 -14.05 11.04
CA ASP A 197 -5.83 -15.09 12.06
C ASP A 197 -5.34 -16.43 11.50
N ILE A 198 -5.76 -16.84 10.30
CA ILE A 198 -5.29 -18.08 9.66
C ILE A 198 -3.77 -18.04 9.43
N VAL A 199 -3.26 -16.94 8.87
CA VAL A 199 -1.82 -16.79 8.61
C VAL A 199 -1.04 -16.85 9.91
N ARG A 200 -1.47 -16.14 10.96
CA ARG A 200 -0.85 -16.18 12.29
C ARG A 200 -0.81 -17.60 12.86
N HIS A 201 -1.93 -18.32 12.84
CA HIS A 201 -1.96 -19.69 13.36
C HIS A 201 -1.07 -20.65 12.57
N SER A 202 -0.82 -20.38 11.28
CA SER A 202 0.11 -21.19 10.48
C SER A 202 1.59 -20.92 10.80
N GLN A 203 1.92 -19.76 11.39
CA GLN A 203 3.28 -19.39 11.79
C GLN A 203 3.66 -19.93 13.17
N HIS A 204 2.68 -20.18 14.03
CA HIS A 204 2.92 -20.96 15.24
C HIS A 204 3.34 -22.38 14.87
N HIS A 205 4.65 -22.67 15.01
CA HIS A 205 5.19 -24.02 14.91
C HIS A 205 4.32 -24.98 15.72
N LEU A 206 4.00 -26.14 15.15
CA LEU A 206 3.52 -27.29 15.92
C LEU A 206 4.51 -27.52 17.06
N ASP A 207 4.11 -27.16 18.29
CA ASP A 207 4.91 -27.35 19.49
C ASP A 207 5.42 -28.80 19.50
N GLU A 208 6.74 -29.02 19.68
CA GLU A 208 7.33 -30.38 19.79
C GLU A 208 6.66 -31.22 20.90
N LYS A 209 6.06 -30.54 21.90
CA LYS A 209 5.22 -31.18 22.93
C LYS A 209 3.96 -31.83 22.35
N THR A 210 3.37 -31.28 21.30
CA THR A 210 2.22 -31.87 20.61
C THR A 210 2.63 -33.09 19.80
N ILE A 211 3.81 -33.05 19.15
CA ILE A 211 4.33 -34.18 18.35
C ILE A 211 4.64 -35.40 19.22
N SER A 212 5.28 -35.19 20.38
CA SER A 212 5.57 -36.27 21.35
C SER A 212 4.31 -36.87 22.00
N SER A 213 3.21 -36.11 22.11
CA SER A 213 1.94 -36.62 22.65
C SER A 213 1.21 -37.56 21.68
N THR A 214 1.45 -37.44 20.37
CA THR A 214 0.93 -38.36 19.34
C THR A 214 1.75 -39.63 19.19
N GLU A 215 3.06 -39.60 19.46
CA GLU A 215 3.90 -40.81 19.44
C GLU A 215 3.67 -41.72 20.67
N HIS A 216 3.33 -41.16 21.83
CA HIS A 216 3.00 -41.95 23.02
C HIS A 216 1.58 -42.53 23.06
N ARG A 217 0.72 -42.17 22.10
CA ARG A 217 -0.63 -42.76 21.98
C ARG A 217 -0.68 -44.00 21.06
N ASN A 218 0.42 -44.29 20.36
CA ASN A 218 0.55 -45.42 19.42
C ASN A 218 1.66 -46.42 19.83
N ARG A 219 2.01 -46.49 21.12
CA ARG A 219 2.81 -47.59 21.69
C ARG A 219 2.08 -48.25 22.84
#